data_AF-A0A960QQE3-F1
#
_entry.id   AF-A0A960QQE3-F1
#
_cell.length_a   1.000
_cell.length_b   1.000
_cell.length_c   1.000
_cell.angle_alpha   90.00
_cell.angle_beta   90.00
_cell.angle_gamma   90.00
#
_symmetry.space_group_name_H-M   'P 1'
#
loop_
_entity.id
_entity.type
_entity.pdbx_description
1 polymer ?
#
loop_
_entity_poly.entity_id
_entity_poly.type
_entity_poly.pdbx_seq_one_letter_code
_entity_poly.pdbx_strand_id
1 'polypeptide(L)'
;MKIQYALLLLTLSTLIGCSGLEKSEEKKVRSQNLVIAPVQRQSDEILFGFPPTSLKKREPYPWEAKHIGKHLRITKEFFRCRGSVLSPPIQIHRQKDFIYHQDCGGIEMHSLPLKNGEEYIYPILIDLLNFLQEKLDRRVIITCGHRCPVHNLYADPSKKGQTSKHLIGAEVDFYVEGLEQNPQAVLDTLFSYYKEPMLRTITLTESSTPSWYNKEIAITLFHAMEGRDFDNDHPYPYISIQVRYDRETKRPVQYNWHHAHNGYMKQGYPL
;
A
#
# COMPACT_ATOMS: atom_id res chain seq x y z
N MET A 1 42.76 32.45 53.39
CA MET A 1 41.72 31.58 52.80
C MET A 1 40.44 31.39 53.63
N LYS A 2 40.28 31.92 54.85
CA LYS A 2 39.06 31.69 55.67
C LYS A 2 37.93 32.73 55.51
N ILE A 3 38.25 33.94 55.03
CA ILE A 3 37.28 35.06 54.93
C ILE A 3 36.39 34.96 53.67
N GLN A 4 36.89 34.37 52.58
CA GLN A 4 36.12 34.23 51.34
C GLN A 4 34.93 33.25 51.48
N TYR A 5 35.07 32.19 52.27
CA TYR A 5 33.98 31.24 52.51
C TYR A 5 32.87 31.83 53.39
N ALA A 6 33.22 32.73 54.33
CA ALA A 6 32.23 33.40 55.17
C ALA A 6 31.36 34.38 54.36
N LEU A 7 31.97 35.11 53.41
CA LEU A 7 31.23 36.02 52.53
C LEU A 7 30.31 35.24 51.58
N LEU A 8 30.79 34.10 51.05
CA LEU A 8 30.01 33.23 50.17
C LEU A 8 28.78 32.63 50.88
N LEU A 9 28.95 32.21 52.15
CA LEU A 9 27.86 31.70 52.99
C LEU A 9 26.83 32.77 53.31
N LEU A 10 27.26 34.02 53.53
CA LEU A 10 26.36 35.16 53.76
C LEU A 10 25.58 35.54 52.50
N THR A 11 26.19 35.45 51.31
CA THR A 11 25.48 35.66 50.04
C THR A 11 24.53 34.51 49.69
N LEU A 12 24.83 33.28 50.12
CA LEU A 12 23.96 32.14 49.86
C LEU A 12 22.71 32.16 50.77
N SER A 13 22.83 32.67 52.01
CA SER A 13 21.72 32.75 52.95
C SER A 13 20.72 33.86 52.62
N THR A 14 21.16 34.97 51.99
CA THR A 14 20.26 36.05 51.57
C THR A 14 19.45 35.70 50.31
N LEU A 15 19.89 34.73 49.50
CA LEU A 15 19.17 34.27 48.30
C LEU A 15 18.01 33.29 48.59
N ILE A 16 17.94 32.72 49.80
CA ILE A 16 16.89 31.75 50.18
C ILE A 16 15.66 32.46 50.80
N GLY A 17 15.74 33.77 51.06
CA GLY A 17 14.73 34.51 51.82
C GLY A 17 13.50 35.01 51.07
N CYS A 18 13.40 34.88 49.74
CA CYS A 18 12.41 35.64 48.95
C CYS A 18 11.51 34.81 48.02
N SER A 19 11.03 33.64 48.43
CA SER A 19 9.95 32.97 47.68
C SER A 19 9.05 32.12 48.58
N GLY A 20 7.93 32.67 49.05
CA GLY A 20 6.84 31.82 49.56
C GLY A 20 5.79 32.45 50.48
N LEU A 21 6.10 33.57 51.15
CA LEU A 21 5.17 34.12 52.15
C LEU A 21 3.91 34.74 51.54
N GLU A 22 4.00 35.47 50.43
CA GLU A 22 2.83 36.08 49.75
C GLU A 22 1.82 35.02 49.26
N LYS A 23 2.28 33.92 48.66
CA LYS A 23 1.38 32.83 48.21
C LYS A 23 0.65 32.15 49.36
N SER A 24 1.22 32.17 50.57
CA SER A 24 0.64 31.63 51.80
C SER A 24 -0.44 32.57 52.35
N GLU A 25 -0.17 33.87 52.38
CA GLU A 25 -1.11 34.90 52.83
C GLU A 25 -2.30 35.03 51.88
N GLU A 26 -2.07 35.07 50.57
CA GLU A 26 -3.15 35.08 49.57
C GLU A 26 -4.04 33.84 49.67
N LYS A 27 -3.45 32.65 49.88
CA LYS A 27 -4.22 31.42 50.13
C LYS A 27 -5.04 31.52 51.40
N LYS A 28 -4.49 32.07 52.49
CA LYS A 28 -5.21 32.30 53.74
C LYS A 28 -6.39 33.24 53.52
N VAL A 29 -6.17 34.41 52.92
CA VAL A 29 -7.23 35.39 52.61
C VAL A 29 -8.28 34.77 51.69
N ARG A 30 -7.86 34.03 50.66
CA ARG A 30 -8.77 33.36 49.74
C ARG A 30 -9.59 32.26 50.42
N SER A 31 -9.01 31.54 51.38
CA SER A 31 -9.73 30.53 52.18
C SER A 31 -10.70 31.14 53.19
N GLN A 32 -10.35 32.29 53.78
CA GLN A 32 -11.21 33.01 54.72
C GLN A 32 -12.38 33.70 54.01
N ASN A 33 -12.16 34.18 52.78
CA ASN A 33 -13.19 34.81 51.94
C ASN A 33 -13.92 33.80 51.03
N LEU A 34 -13.56 32.51 51.06
CA LEU A 34 -14.25 31.48 50.32
C LEU A 34 -15.57 31.15 51.03
N VAL A 35 -16.62 31.91 50.71
CA VAL A 35 -17.99 31.51 51.07
C VAL A 35 -18.39 30.39 50.11
N ILE A 36 -18.01 29.16 50.45
CA ILE A 36 -18.57 27.97 49.81
C ILE A 36 -19.96 27.79 50.41
N ALA A 37 -20.98 28.36 49.75
CA ALA A 37 -22.34 27.90 50.00
C ALA A 37 -22.41 26.43 49.54
N PRO A 38 -22.72 25.47 50.43
CA PRO A 38 -22.91 24.10 49.99
C PRO A 38 -24.12 24.10 49.06
N VAL A 39 -23.89 23.85 47.77
CA VAL A 39 -24.97 23.62 46.82
C VAL A 39 -25.61 22.29 47.21
N GLN A 40 -26.63 22.36 48.04
CA GLN A 40 -27.43 21.21 48.41
C GLN A 40 -28.55 21.07 47.39
N ARG A 41 -28.64 19.90 46.76
CA ARG A 41 -29.79 19.57 45.91
C ARG A 41 -31.04 19.59 46.78
N GLN A 42 -32.07 20.28 46.32
CA GLN A 42 -33.35 20.26 47.00
C GLN A 42 -34.01 18.90 46.77
N SER A 43 -34.74 18.39 47.77
CA SER A 43 -35.37 17.06 47.71
C SER A 43 -36.43 16.92 46.62
N ASP A 44 -36.89 18.04 46.06
CA ASP A 44 -37.90 18.20 45.03
C ASP A 44 -37.32 18.53 43.65
N GLU A 45 -35.99 18.47 43.47
CA GLU A 45 -35.36 18.67 42.16
C GLU A 45 -35.82 17.59 41.15
N ILE A 46 -36.44 18.02 40.07
CA ILE A 46 -36.82 17.15 38.95
C ILE A 46 -35.56 16.79 38.17
N LEU A 47 -35.00 15.62 38.48
CA LEU A 47 -33.87 15.07 37.74
C LEU A 47 -34.36 14.45 36.43
N PHE A 48 -34.09 15.11 35.31
CA PHE A 48 -34.31 14.51 34.00
C PHE A 48 -33.46 13.26 33.86
N GLY A 49 -34.10 12.10 33.79
CA GLY A 49 -33.44 10.83 33.50
C GLY A 49 -32.97 10.83 32.05
N PHE A 50 -31.70 11.14 31.83
CA PHE A 50 -31.10 10.92 30.52
C PHE A 50 -30.94 9.41 30.30
N PRO A 51 -31.37 8.87 29.15
CA PRO A 51 -31.04 7.49 28.81
C PRO A 51 -29.51 7.35 28.82
N PRO A 52 -28.97 6.16 29.16
CA PRO A 52 -27.54 5.92 29.13
C PRO A 52 -27.00 6.32 27.76
N THR A 53 -26.01 7.21 27.76
CA THR A 53 -25.34 7.64 26.54
C THR A 53 -24.72 6.43 25.88
N SER A 54 -25.26 6.03 24.74
CA SER A 54 -24.63 5.02 23.90
C SER A 54 -23.54 5.70 23.07
N LEU A 55 -22.37 5.06 22.98
CA LEU A 55 -21.34 5.43 22.02
C LEU A 55 -21.91 5.19 20.61
N LYS A 56 -22.44 6.24 19.99
CA LYS A 56 -22.87 6.18 18.59
C LYS A 56 -21.62 6.03 17.73
N LYS A 57 -21.46 4.86 17.10
CA LYS A 57 -20.42 4.65 16.09
C LYS A 57 -20.67 5.64 14.96
N ARG A 58 -19.68 6.50 14.68
CA ARG A 58 -19.77 7.48 13.60
C ARG A 58 -19.90 6.73 12.27
N GLU A 59 -20.80 7.19 11.41
CA GLU A 59 -20.85 6.71 10.02
C GLU A 59 -19.59 7.20 9.29
N PRO A 60 -18.92 6.32 8.52
CA PRO A 60 -17.75 6.72 7.75
C PRO A 60 -18.13 7.76 6.70
N TYR A 61 -17.26 8.75 6.51
CA TYR A 61 -17.43 9.74 5.45
C TYR A 61 -17.19 9.10 4.07
N PRO A 62 -17.80 9.62 2.99
CA PRO A 62 -17.61 9.07 1.64
C PRO A 62 -16.16 8.97 1.17
N TRP A 63 -15.26 9.86 1.64
CA TRP A 63 -13.84 9.81 1.28
C TRP A 63 -13.05 8.77 2.09
N GLU A 64 -13.53 8.36 3.26
CA GLU A 64 -12.88 7.32 4.07
C GLU A 64 -13.00 5.95 3.40
N ALA A 65 -14.05 5.73 2.61
CA ALA A 65 -14.19 4.53 1.77
C ALA A 65 -13.07 4.39 0.72
N LYS A 66 -12.43 5.51 0.33
CA LYS A 66 -11.32 5.53 -0.63
C LYS A 66 -9.97 5.21 0.01
N HIS A 67 -9.92 5.01 1.33
CA HIS A 67 -8.68 4.81 2.07
C HIS A 67 -8.72 3.51 2.90
N ILE A 68 -7.54 2.97 3.15
CA ILE A 68 -7.27 1.91 4.12
C ILE A 68 -6.28 2.50 5.12
N GLY A 69 -6.79 2.83 6.31
CA GLY A 69 -6.04 3.66 7.25
C GLY A 69 -5.69 5.00 6.63
N LYS A 70 -4.39 5.28 6.49
CA LYS A 70 -3.86 6.50 5.86
C LYS A 70 -3.59 6.36 4.36
N HIS A 71 -3.66 5.14 3.81
CA HIS A 71 -3.26 4.85 2.44
C HIS A 71 -4.46 4.88 1.50
N LEU A 72 -4.25 5.28 0.24
CA LEU A 72 -5.28 5.14 -0.78
C LEU A 72 -5.59 3.67 -1.00
N ARG A 73 -6.88 3.34 -1.06
CA ARG A 73 -7.35 2.00 -1.40
C ARG A 73 -6.96 1.69 -2.84
N ILE A 74 -6.29 0.57 -3.05
CA ILE A 74 -5.93 0.09 -4.38
C ILE A 74 -7.23 -0.30 -5.10
N THR A 75 -7.40 0.23 -6.30
CA THR A 75 -8.50 -0.07 -7.22
C THR A 75 -7.91 -0.59 -8.54
N LYS A 76 -8.76 -1.02 -9.47
CA LYS A 76 -8.32 -1.47 -10.81
C LYS A 76 -7.50 -0.41 -11.56
N GLU A 77 -7.72 0.87 -11.26
CA GLU A 77 -7.00 2.00 -11.90
C GLU A 77 -5.49 1.96 -11.66
N PHE A 78 -5.05 1.39 -10.54
CA PHE A 78 -3.62 1.24 -10.22
C PHE A 78 -2.90 0.22 -11.11
N PHE A 79 -3.65 -0.60 -11.83
CA PHE A 79 -3.14 -1.62 -12.74
C PHE A 79 -3.07 -1.11 -14.18
N ARG A 80 -3.34 0.16 -14.47
CA ARG A 80 -3.29 0.63 -15.86
C ARG A 80 -1.87 0.57 -16.44
N CYS A 81 -1.82 0.40 -17.76
CA CYS A 81 -0.58 0.42 -18.53
C CYS A 81 0.19 1.73 -18.30
N ARG A 82 1.49 1.61 -18.02
CA ARG A 82 2.38 2.74 -17.70
C ARG A 82 3.27 3.18 -18.86
N GLY A 83 3.06 2.63 -20.05
CA GLY A 83 3.82 3.02 -21.23
C GLY A 83 3.78 4.53 -21.50
N SER A 84 4.86 5.04 -22.05
CA SER A 84 5.02 6.46 -22.35
C SER A 84 5.61 6.66 -23.74
N VAL A 85 4.98 7.49 -24.57
CA VAL A 85 5.52 7.88 -25.88
C VAL A 85 6.83 8.67 -25.78
N LEU A 86 7.19 9.12 -24.58
CA LEU A 86 8.46 9.79 -24.29
C LEU A 86 9.58 8.81 -23.96
N SER A 87 9.27 7.53 -23.77
CA SER A 87 10.28 6.49 -23.57
C SER A 87 11.16 6.38 -24.82
N PRO A 88 12.49 6.20 -24.69
CA PRO A 88 13.38 6.09 -25.83
C PRO A 88 13.08 4.81 -26.64
N PRO A 89 13.17 4.83 -27.98
CA PRO A 89 12.94 3.62 -28.77
C PRO A 89 13.96 2.53 -28.43
N ILE A 90 13.50 1.29 -28.36
CA ILE A 90 14.38 0.13 -28.18
C ILE A 90 14.70 -0.51 -29.53
N GLN A 91 15.87 -1.15 -29.63
CA GLN A 91 16.23 -1.93 -30.81
C GLN A 91 15.86 -3.40 -30.61
N ILE A 92 14.96 -3.91 -31.46
CA ILE A 92 14.60 -5.32 -31.48
C ILE A 92 15.26 -5.96 -32.69
N HIS A 93 16.10 -6.98 -32.44
CA HIS A 93 16.75 -7.75 -33.49
C HIS A 93 15.75 -8.75 -34.09
N ARG A 94 15.43 -8.60 -35.37
CA ARG A 94 14.65 -9.58 -36.13
C ARG A 94 15.51 -10.15 -37.26
N GLN A 95 15.99 -11.37 -37.05
CA GLN A 95 16.79 -12.11 -38.03
C GLN A 95 18.06 -11.34 -38.45
N LYS A 96 18.00 -10.61 -39.57
CA LYS A 96 19.13 -9.86 -40.17
C LYS A 96 18.98 -8.33 -40.06
N ASP A 97 17.83 -7.83 -39.62
CA ASP A 97 17.54 -6.40 -39.49
C ASP A 97 17.28 -5.99 -38.04
N PHE A 98 17.51 -4.71 -37.76
CA PHE A 98 17.08 -4.08 -36.51
C PHE A 98 15.85 -3.21 -36.77
N ILE A 99 14.85 -3.36 -35.91
CA ILE A 99 13.66 -2.52 -35.93
C ILE A 99 13.67 -1.70 -34.64
N TYR A 100 13.45 -0.39 -34.77
CA TYR A 100 13.20 0.47 -33.62
C TYR A 100 11.73 0.34 -33.22
N HIS A 101 11.51 -0.05 -31.98
CA HIS A 101 10.17 -0.18 -31.40
C HIS A 101 9.96 0.93 -30.38
N GLN A 102 8.88 1.68 -30.55
CA GLN A 102 8.45 2.73 -29.63
C GLN A 102 7.51 2.16 -28.59
N ASP A 103 7.54 2.77 -27.40
CA ASP A 103 6.59 2.44 -26.35
C ASP A 103 5.18 2.99 -26.67
N CYS A 104 4.18 2.55 -25.92
CA CYS A 104 2.80 2.98 -26.08
C CYS A 104 2.50 4.29 -25.33
N GLY A 105 1.31 4.87 -25.49
CA GLY A 105 0.88 6.06 -24.72
C GLY A 105 0.19 5.77 -23.38
N GLY A 106 0.41 4.58 -22.82
CA GLY A 106 -0.11 4.15 -21.52
C GLY A 106 -1.61 4.35 -21.31
N ILE A 107 -1.95 4.94 -20.17
CA ILE A 107 -3.32 5.23 -19.72
C ILE A 107 -4.12 6.10 -20.69
N GLU A 108 -3.48 6.96 -21.46
CA GLU A 108 -4.17 7.88 -22.37
C GLU A 108 -4.71 7.12 -23.58
N MET A 109 -3.94 6.15 -24.08
CA MET A 109 -4.23 5.43 -25.33
C MET A 109 -4.98 4.10 -25.13
N HIS A 110 -4.89 3.50 -23.94
CA HIS A 110 -5.39 2.14 -23.72
C HIS A 110 -6.29 2.03 -22.48
N SER A 111 -7.24 1.10 -22.55
CA SER A 111 -8.06 0.70 -21.40
C SER A 111 -7.36 -0.42 -20.62
N LEU A 112 -7.95 -0.82 -19.50
CA LEU A 112 -7.69 -2.14 -18.93
C LEU A 112 -8.23 -3.25 -19.86
N PRO A 113 -7.84 -4.52 -19.66
CA PRO A 113 -8.44 -5.64 -20.36
C PRO A 113 -9.96 -5.64 -20.21
N LEU A 114 -10.68 -5.95 -21.29
CA LEU A 114 -12.12 -5.97 -21.33
C LEU A 114 -12.61 -7.39 -21.08
N LYS A 115 -13.53 -7.54 -20.11
CA LYS A 115 -14.30 -8.76 -19.87
C LYS A 115 -15.77 -8.39 -20.01
N ASN A 116 -16.48 -9.01 -20.95
CA ASN A 116 -17.89 -8.70 -21.27
C ASN A 116 -18.13 -7.22 -21.61
N GLY A 117 -17.18 -6.56 -22.26
CA GLY A 117 -17.28 -5.15 -22.66
C GLY A 117 -16.91 -4.13 -21.58
N GLU A 118 -16.55 -4.57 -20.36
CA GLU A 118 -16.15 -3.69 -19.27
C GLU A 118 -14.67 -3.88 -18.88
N GLU A 119 -14.03 -2.80 -18.46
CA GLU A 119 -12.66 -2.83 -17.93
C GLU A 119 -12.55 -3.71 -16.68
N TYR A 120 -11.64 -4.68 -16.75
CA TYR A 120 -11.53 -5.78 -15.81
C TYR A 120 -10.08 -5.99 -15.35
N ILE A 121 -9.95 -6.24 -14.05
CA ILE A 121 -8.78 -6.78 -13.38
C ILE A 121 -9.28 -7.85 -12.43
N TYR A 122 -8.53 -8.93 -12.26
CA TYR A 122 -8.93 -10.01 -11.36
C TYR A 122 -9.05 -9.49 -9.92
N PRO A 123 -10.24 -9.57 -9.29
CA PRO A 123 -10.47 -8.97 -7.97
C PRO A 123 -9.52 -9.46 -6.88
N ILE A 124 -9.08 -10.71 -6.96
CA ILE A 124 -8.14 -11.27 -5.99
C ILE A 124 -6.82 -10.49 -5.90
N LEU A 125 -6.33 -9.91 -7.00
CA LEU A 125 -5.13 -9.08 -6.96
C LEU A 125 -5.38 -7.82 -6.11
N ILE A 126 -6.53 -7.17 -6.31
CA ILE A 126 -6.94 -5.98 -5.56
C ILE A 126 -7.14 -6.33 -4.07
N ASP A 127 -7.77 -7.46 -3.79
CA ASP A 127 -8.02 -7.94 -2.43
C ASP A 127 -6.71 -8.17 -1.67
N LEU A 128 -5.75 -8.87 -2.27
CA LEU A 128 -4.46 -9.20 -1.64
C LEU A 128 -3.62 -7.94 -1.37
N LEU A 129 -3.54 -7.03 -2.34
CA LEU A 129 -2.74 -5.81 -2.15
C LEU A 129 -3.37 -4.86 -1.12
N ASN A 130 -4.70 -4.76 -1.08
CA ASN A 130 -5.39 -3.99 -0.04
C ASN A 130 -5.27 -4.63 1.34
N PHE A 131 -5.34 -5.96 1.42
CA PHE A 131 -5.08 -6.69 2.66
C PHE A 131 -3.67 -6.44 3.19
N LEU A 132 -2.67 -6.40 2.31
CA LEU A 132 -1.31 -6.00 2.69
C LEU A 132 -1.26 -4.58 3.26
N GLN A 133 -1.89 -3.60 2.61
CA GLN A 133 -1.92 -2.22 3.12
C GLN A 133 -2.59 -2.15 4.50
N GLU A 134 -3.66 -2.90 4.71
CA GLU A 134 -4.39 -2.95 5.98
C GLU A 134 -3.56 -3.58 7.09
N LYS A 135 -2.90 -4.73 6.82
CA LYS A 135 -2.17 -5.49 7.83
C LYS A 135 -0.82 -4.89 8.18
N LEU A 136 -0.14 -4.30 7.21
CA LEU A 136 1.20 -3.73 7.42
C LEU A 136 1.15 -2.25 7.80
N ASP A 137 0.02 -1.56 7.60
CA ASP A 137 -0.09 -0.09 7.68
C ASP A 137 1.00 0.61 6.82
N ARG A 138 1.34 -0.01 5.69
CA ARG A 138 2.31 0.48 4.72
C ARG A 138 1.69 0.59 3.33
N ARG A 139 2.22 1.53 2.55
CA ARG A 139 1.80 1.73 1.17
C ARG A 139 2.35 0.60 0.30
N VAL A 140 1.49 0.01 -0.51
CA VAL A 140 1.89 -0.96 -1.54
C VAL A 140 2.16 -0.18 -2.84
N ILE A 141 3.35 -0.36 -3.40
CA ILE A 141 3.77 0.27 -4.65
C ILE A 141 3.73 -0.78 -5.76
N ILE A 142 2.70 -0.71 -6.60
CA ILE A 142 2.62 -1.50 -7.83
C ILE A 142 3.63 -0.93 -8.83
N THR A 143 4.54 -1.76 -9.32
CA THR A 143 5.53 -1.41 -10.35
C THR A 143 4.95 -1.72 -11.72
N CYS A 144 4.39 -2.92 -11.89
CA CYS A 144 3.74 -3.36 -13.11
C CYS A 144 2.35 -3.98 -12.84
N GLY A 145 1.34 -3.56 -13.62
CA GLY A 145 -0.02 -4.08 -13.57
C GLY A 145 -0.42 -4.71 -14.90
N HIS A 146 -1.37 -4.13 -15.61
CA HIS A 146 -1.67 -4.48 -17.00
C HIS A 146 -0.63 -3.87 -17.94
N ARG A 147 -0.16 -4.66 -18.90
CA ARG A 147 0.60 -4.18 -20.06
C ARG A 147 -0.23 -4.35 -21.32
N CYS A 148 -0.32 -3.33 -22.16
CA CYS A 148 -0.81 -3.55 -23.52
C CYS A 148 0.25 -4.32 -24.33
N PRO A 149 -0.09 -4.98 -25.44
CA PRO A 149 0.86 -5.72 -26.28
C PRO A 149 2.05 -4.89 -26.76
N VAL A 150 1.82 -3.62 -27.13
CA VAL A 150 2.87 -2.71 -27.60
C VAL A 150 3.88 -2.43 -26.49
N HIS A 151 3.37 -2.10 -25.30
CA HIS A 151 4.19 -1.82 -24.12
C HIS A 151 4.86 -3.09 -23.57
N ASN A 152 4.19 -4.24 -23.62
CA ASN A 152 4.76 -5.50 -23.20
C ASN A 152 5.93 -5.91 -24.10
N LEU A 153 5.81 -5.72 -25.42
CA LEU A 153 6.90 -5.94 -26.36
C LEU A 153 8.06 -4.95 -26.13
N TYR A 154 7.74 -3.73 -25.72
CA TYR A 154 8.72 -2.71 -25.35
C TYR A 154 9.46 -3.09 -24.03
N ALA A 155 8.73 -3.49 -23.00
CA ALA A 155 9.29 -3.86 -21.71
C ALA A 155 10.11 -5.16 -21.76
N ASP A 156 9.56 -6.21 -22.36
CA ASP A 156 10.22 -7.52 -22.50
C ASP A 156 9.93 -8.14 -23.89
N PRO A 157 10.86 -8.03 -24.86
CA PRO A 157 10.70 -8.61 -26.19
C PRO A 157 10.94 -10.13 -26.23
N SER A 158 11.30 -10.76 -25.10
CA SER A 158 11.57 -12.19 -25.05
C SER A 158 10.34 -13.04 -25.38
N LYS A 159 10.57 -14.30 -25.78
CA LYS A 159 9.48 -15.26 -26.02
C LYS A 159 8.63 -15.49 -24.76
N LYS A 160 9.22 -15.35 -23.57
CA LYS A 160 8.52 -15.50 -22.29
C LYS A 160 7.56 -14.33 -22.06
N GLY A 161 8.02 -13.11 -22.32
CA GLY A 161 7.22 -11.88 -22.21
C GLY A 161 5.98 -11.90 -23.11
N GLN A 162 6.04 -12.51 -24.29
CA GLN A 162 4.91 -12.59 -25.24
C GLN A 162 3.68 -13.33 -24.70
N THR A 163 3.84 -14.15 -23.66
CA THR A 163 2.74 -14.88 -23.00
C THR A 163 2.51 -14.43 -21.56
N SER A 164 2.97 -13.21 -21.22
CA SER A 164 2.82 -12.62 -19.89
C SER A 164 1.36 -12.53 -19.46
N LYS A 165 1.09 -12.74 -18.16
CA LYS A 165 -0.26 -12.61 -17.61
C LYS A 165 -0.61 -11.15 -17.31
N HIS A 166 0.37 -10.23 -17.32
CA HIS A 166 0.12 -8.79 -17.33
C HIS A 166 -0.74 -8.36 -18.53
N LEU A 167 -0.58 -9.02 -19.69
CA LEU A 167 -1.37 -8.74 -20.90
C LEU A 167 -2.88 -8.95 -20.72
N ILE A 168 -3.28 -9.85 -19.82
CA ILE A 168 -4.69 -10.17 -19.54
C ILE A 168 -5.13 -9.67 -18.15
N GLY A 169 -4.32 -8.81 -17.50
CA GLY A 169 -4.64 -8.24 -16.19
C GLY A 169 -4.63 -9.25 -15.05
N ALA A 170 -3.96 -10.40 -15.24
CA ALA A 170 -3.92 -11.52 -14.30
C ALA A 170 -2.58 -11.63 -13.56
N GLU A 171 -1.78 -10.56 -13.55
CA GLU A 171 -0.47 -10.49 -12.93
C GLU A 171 -0.20 -9.08 -12.40
N VAL A 172 0.56 -8.99 -11.31
CA VAL A 172 1.00 -7.73 -10.73
C VAL A 172 2.35 -7.88 -10.08
N ASP A 173 3.21 -6.90 -10.31
CA ASP A 173 4.50 -6.75 -9.66
C ASP A 173 4.44 -5.56 -8.71
N PHE A 174 4.97 -5.73 -7.51
CA PHE A 174 4.95 -4.69 -6.49
C PHE A 174 6.03 -4.88 -5.42
N TYR A 175 6.21 -3.85 -4.61
CA TYR A 175 6.89 -3.91 -3.32
C TYR A 175 6.12 -3.09 -2.28
N VAL A 176 6.53 -3.17 -1.01
CA VAL A 176 5.90 -2.44 0.09
C VAL A 176 6.88 -1.40 0.63
N GLU A 177 6.41 -0.15 0.69
CA GLU A 177 7.22 0.98 1.15
C GLU A 177 7.66 0.80 2.62
N GLY A 178 8.96 0.91 2.86
CA GLY A 178 9.59 0.68 4.16
C GLY A 178 9.85 -0.79 4.51
N LEU A 179 9.56 -1.72 3.59
CA LEU A 179 9.85 -3.15 3.72
C LEU A 179 10.64 -3.68 2.51
N GLU A 180 11.31 -2.80 1.75
CA GLU A 180 12.07 -3.12 0.55
C GLU A 180 13.15 -4.17 0.82
N GLN A 181 13.81 -4.08 1.98
CA GLN A 181 14.86 -4.99 2.42
C GLN A 181 14.35 -6.18 3.23
N ASN A 182 13.04 -6.24 3.49
CA ASN A 182 12.41 -7.33 4.23
C ASN A 182 11.16 -7.86 3.50
N PRO A 183 11.31 -8.43 2.30
CA PRO A 183 10.20 -9.00 1.54
C PRO A 183 9.55 -10.20 2.25
N GLN A 184 10.26 -10.86 3.19
CA GLN A 184 9.73 -12.00 3.91
C GLN A 184 8.51 -11.62 4.77
N ALA A 185 8.54 -10.47 5.46
CA ALA A 185 7.39 -9.99 6.23
C ALA A 185 6.15 -9.77 5.35
N VAL A 186 6.36 -9.35 4.10
CA VAL A 186 5.28 -9.19 3.11
C VAL A 186 4.73 -10.54 2.68
N LEU A 187 5.60 -11.52 2.41
CA LEU A 187 5.20 -12.89 2.07
C LEU A 187 4.43 -13.56 3.21
N ASP A 188 4.92 -13.48 4.44
CA ASP A 188 4.26 -14.07 5.60
C ASP A 188 2.86 -13.47 5.81
N THR A 189 2.73 -12.16 5.58
CA THR A 189 1.44 -11.48 5.61
C THR A 189 0.53 -11.99 4.49
N LEU A 190 1.01 -12.07 3.24
CA LEU A 190 0.23 -12.66 2.14
C LEU A 190 -0.22 -14.08 2.42
N PHE A 191 0.66 -14.91 2.98
CA PHE A 191 0.33 -16.31 3.30
C PHE A 191 -0.76 -16.38 4.37
N SER A 192 -0.78 -15.44 5.32
CA SER A 192 -1.82 -15.34 6.35
C SER A 192 -3.22 -14.98 5.80
N TYR A 193 -3.32 -14.47 4.57
CA TYR A 193 -4.60 -14.23 3.91
C TYR A 193 -5.35 -15.55 3.63
N TYR A 194 -4.60 -16.62 3.34
CA TYR A 194 -5.16 -17.93 3.02
C TYR A 194 -5.17 -18.83 4.26
N LYS A 195 -6.28 -19.58 4.43
CA LYS A 195 -6.36 -20.62 5.47
C LYS A 195 -5.51 -21.84 5.13
N GLU A 196 -5.40 -22.15 3.83
CA GLU A 196 -4.60 -23.27 3.33
C GLU A 196 -3.14 -22.85 3.12
N PRO A 197 -2.18 -23.74 3.40
CA PRO A 197 -0.76 -23.43 3.22
C PRO A 197 -0.41 -23.23 1.74
N MET A 198 0.48 -22.28 1.48
CA MET A 198 1.12 -22.11 0.18
C MET A 198 2.16 -23.21 -0.05
N LEU A 199 2.07 -23.90 -1.18
CA LEU A 199 3.05 -24.91 -1.58
C LEU A 199 4.24 -24.23 -2.24
N ARG A 200 5.46 -24.56 -1.79
CA ARG A 200 6.69 -24.06 -2.41
C ARG A 200 7.02 -24.86 -3.66
N THR A 201 7.38 -24.20 -4.75
CA THR A 201 7.95 -24.87 -5.92
C THR A 201 9.32 -25.42 -5.55
N ILE A 202 9.48 -26.74 -5.58
CA ILE A 202 10.78 -27.39 -5.38
C ILE A 202 11.40 -27.54 -6.77
N THR A 203 12.36 -26.67 -7.07
CA THR A 203 13.20 -26.76 -8.26
C THR A 203 14.49 -27.49 -7.88
N LEU A 204 14.93 -28.41 -8.74
CA LEU A 204 16.11 -29.26 -8.52
C LEU A 204 17.44 -28.51 -8.49
N THR A 205 17.43 -27.19 -8.72
CA THR A 205 18.62 -26.34 -8.78
C THR A 205 18.46 -25.15 -7.84
N GLU A 206 19.46 -24.88 -6.99
CA GLU A 206 19.49 -23.77 -6.02
C GLU A 206 19.40 -22.37 -6.67
N SER A 207 19.57 -22.29 -7.99
CA SER A 207 19.57 -21.04 -8.77
C SER A 207 18.18 -20.57 -9.22
N SER A 208 17.10 -21.24 -8.81
CA SER A 208 15.74 -20.87 -9.23
C SER A 208 15.14 -19.80 -8.33
N THR A 209 14.50 -18.79 -8.95
CA THR A 209 13.67 -17.80 -8.25
C THR A 209 12.68 -18.49 -7.32
N PRO A 210 12.62 -18.13 -6.03
CA PRO A 210 11.70 -18.78 -5.10
C PRO A 210 10.25 -18.41 -5.45
N SER A 211 9.45 -19.46 -5.64
CA SER A 211 8.01 -19.34 -5.93
C SER A 211 7.16 -20.22 -5.02
N TRP A 212 5.96 -19.74 -4.73
CA TRP A 212 4.93 -20.45 -3.98
C TRP A 212 3.61 -20.39 -4.71
N TYR A 213 2.73 -21.34 -4.45
CA TYR A 213 1.41 -21.33 -5.06
C TYR A 213 0.36 -21.99 -4.19
N ASN A 214 -0.89 -21.61 -4.42
CA ASN A 214 -2.06 -22.38 -4.02
C ASN A 214 -2.98 -22.56 -5.24
N LYS A 215 -4.24 -22.95 -5.02
CA LYS A 215 -5.22 -23.11 -6.11
C LYS A 215 -5.46 -21.80 -6.88
N GLU A 216 -5.41 -20.66 -6.20
CA GLU A 216 -5.86 -19.38 -6.73
C GLU A 216 -4.75 -18.53 -7.34
N ILE A 217 -3.57 -18.52 -6.74
CA ILE A 217 -2.45 -17.66 -7.16
C ILE A 217 -1.12 -18.42 -7.15
N ALA A 218 -0.16 -17.90 -7.90
CA ALA A 218 1.26 -18.15 -7.72
C ALA A 218 1.95 -16.84 -7.31
N ILE A 219 2.91 -16.93 -6.41
CA ILE A 219 3.70 -15.82 -5.89
C ILE A 219 5.16 -16.11 -6.20
N THR A 220 5.89 -15.15 -6.75
CA THR A 220 7.33 -15.25 -6.99
C THR A 220 8.03 -14.07 -6.35
N LEU A 221 9.11 -14.32 -5.61
CA LEU A 221 9.97 -13.27 -5.05
C LEU A 221 11.22 -13.15 -5.93
N PHE A 222 11.35 -12.03 -6.62
CA PHE A 222 12.51 -11.72 -7.43
C PHE A 222 13.54 -10.92 -6.63
N HIS A 223 14.81 -11.32 -6.73
CA HIS A 223 15.91 -10.58 -6.12
C HIS A 223 16.18 -9.24 -6.84
N ALA A 224 16.94 -8.36 -6.19
CA ALA A 224 17.14 -6.98 -6.63
C ALA A 224 17.64 -6.79 -8.09
N MET A 225 18.32 -7.78 -8.67
CA MET A 225 18.83 -7.72 -10.04
C MET A 225 18.16 -8.74 -10.98
N GLU A 226 17.17 -9.48 -10.48
CA GLU A 226 16.55 -10.59 -11.18
C GLU A 226 15.23 -10.16 -11.81
N GLY A 227 14.92 -10.65 -13.01
CA GLY A 227 13.61 -10.42 -13.65
C GLY A 227 13.35 -8.96 -14.06
N ARG A 228 14.39 -8.15 -14.17
CA ARG A 228 14.28 -6.73 -14.48
C ARG A 228 13.87 -6.46 -15.93
N ASP A 229 12.96 -5.52 -16.06
CA ASP A 229 12.50 -4.89 -17.30
C ASP A 229 12.24 -3.39 -17.05
N PHE A 230 11.77 -2.69 -18.08
CA PHE A 230 11.57 -1.24 -18.02
C PHE A 230 10.50 -0.77 -17.00
N ASP A 231 9.56 -1.62 -16.56
CA ASP A 231 8.53 -1.21 -15.60
C ASP A 231 8.92 -1.47 -14.15
N ASN A 232 9.83 -2.41 -13.93
CA ASN A 232 10.30 -2.80 -12.60
C ASN A 232 11.79 -2.50 -12.39
N ASP A 233 12.32 -1.50 -13.10
CA ASP A 233 13.70 -1.01 -12.93
C ASP A 233 13.85 -0.19 -11.63
N HIS A 234 13.93 -0.90 -10.50
CA HIS A 234 14.18 -0.34 -9.18
C HIS A 234 15.17 -1.22 -8.39
N PRO A 235 15.95 -0.67 -7.44
CA PRO A 235 17.07 -1.37 -6.82
C PRO A 235 16.67 -2.39 -5.74
N TYR A 236 15.39 -2.69 -5.58
CA TYR A 236 14.85 -3.46 -4.45
C TYR A 236 14.20 -4.76 -4.91
N PRO A 237 14.26 -5.86 -4.15
CA PRO A 237 13.44 -7.04 -4.44
C PRO A 237 11.97 -6.69 -4.67
N TYR A 238 11.28 -7.47 -5.51
CA TYR A 238 9.86 -7.29 -5.77
C TYR A 238 9.13 -8.63 -5.77
N ILE A 239 7.83 -8.55 -5.54
CA ILE A 239 6.95 -9.71 -5.49
C ILE A 239 6.03 -9.63 -6.70
N SER A 240 5.94 -10.74 -7.43
CA SER A 240 4.98 -10.93 -8.50
C SER A 240 3.88 -11.89 -8.06
N ILE A 241 2.63 -11.53 -8.30
CA ILE A 241 1.47 -12.39 -8.06
C ILE A 241 0.77 -12.67 -9.39
N GLN A 242 0.68 -13.94 -9.76
CA GLN A 242 -0.04 -14.42 -10.93
C GLN A 242 -1.33 -15.15 -10.53
N VAL A 243 -2.45 -14.78 -11.13
CA VAL A 243 -3.73 -15.48 -10.91
C VAL A 243 -3.72 -16.81 -11.66
N ARG A 244 -4.15 -17.87 -10.98
CA ARG A 244 -4.25 -19.24 -11.47
C ARG A 244 -5.68 -19.71 -11.64
N TYR A 245 -6.63 -19.17 -10.89
CA TYR A 245 -8.03 -19.61 -10.91
C TYR A 245 -8.99 -18.42 -10.80
N ASP A 246 -9.94 -18.34 -11.72
CA ASP A 246 -10.98 -17.33 -11.73
C ASP A 246 -12.17 -17.80 -10.88
N ARG A 247 -12.48 -17.05 -9.81
CA ARG A 247 -13.60 -17.32 -8.90
C ARG A 247 -14.95 -17.28 -9.61
N GLU A 248 -15.11 -16.37 -10.56
CA GLU A 248 -16.39 -16.13 -11.25
C GLU A 248 -16.68 -17.26 -12.25
N THR A 249 -15.73 -17.52 -13.14
CA THR A 249 -15.90 -18.53 -14.20
C THR A 249 -15.59 -19.95 -13.73
N LYS A 250 -15.05 -20.11 -12.52
CA LYS A 250 -14.64 -21.39 -11.91
C LYS A 250 -13.66 -22.18 -12.80
N ARG A 251 -12.76 -21.48 -13.46
CA ARG A 251 -11.80 -22.06 -14.42
C ARG A 251 -10.37 -21.60 -14.15
N PRO A 252 -9.37 -22.40 -14.54
CA PRO A 252 -7.99 -21.95 -14.53
C PRO A 252 -7.79 -20.72 -15.42
N VAL A 253 -7.00 -19.76 -14.95
CA VAL A 253 -6.61 -18.58 -15.72
C VAL A 253 -5.38 -18.93 -16.55
N GLN A 254 -5.58 -18.96 -17.85
CA GLN A 254 -4.54 -19.19 -18.86
C GLN A 254 -4.42 -17.97 -19.76
N TYR A 255 -3.22 -17.77 -20.30
CA TYR A 255 -3.01 -16.76 -21.33
C TYR A 255 -3.90 -17.06 -22.53
N ASN A 256 -4.56 -16.02 -23.04
CA ASN A 256 -5.36 -16.08 -24.26
C ASN A 256 -4.96 -14.92 -25.16
N TRP A 257 -4.43 -15.24 -26.34
CA TRP A 257 -3.93 -14.26 -27.29
C TRP A 257 -5.01 -13.27 -27.73
N HIS A 258 -6.24 -13.75 -27.99
CA HIS A 258 -7.34 -12.89 -28.41
C HIS A 258 -7.70 -11.87 -27.32
N HIS A 259 -7.78 -12.30 -26.05
CA HIS A 259 -8.03 -11.38 -24.94
C HIS A 259 -6.87 -10.38 -24.77
N ALA A 260 -5.63 -10.85 -24.88
CA ALA A 260 -4.45 -10.03 -24.75
C ALA A 260 -4.32 -8.96 -25.84
N HIS A 261 -4.70 -9.25 -27.08
CA HIS A 261 -4.40 -8.39 -28.24
C HIS A 261 -5.60 -7.66 -28.83
N ASN A 262 -6.83 -8.05 -28.48
CA ASN A 262 -8.05 -7.37 -28.93
C ASN A 262 -8.85 -6.75 -27.79
N GLY A 263 -8.49 -7.04 -26.54
CA GLY A 263 -9.29 -6.71 -25.37
C GLY A 263 -8.90 -5.43 -24.63
N TYR A 264 -8.11 -4.51 -25.16
CA TYR A 264 -7.57 -3.37 -24.35
C TYR A 264 -7.66 -2.00 -25.04
N MET A 265 -8.25 -1.92 -26.24
CA MET A 265 -8.36 -0.66 -26.98
C MET A 265 -9.55 0.15 -26.47
N LYS A 266 -9.35 1.45 -26.24
CA LYS A 266 -10.47 2.37 -25.95
C LYS A 266 -11.34 2.48 -27.20
N GLN A 267 -12.66 2.31 -27.05
CA GLN A 267 -13.62 2.55 -28.14
C GLN A 267 -13.39 3.96 -28.70
N GLY A 268 -13.04 4.06 -29.99
CA GLY A 268 -12.89 5.33 -30.71
C GLY A 268 -11.49 5.65 -31.25
N TYR A 269 -10.45 4.85 -30.96
CA TYR A 269 -9.13 5.00 -31.59
C TYR A 269 -8.95 3.98 -32.72
N PRO A 270 -8.82 4.40 -33.99
CA PRO A 270 -8.53 3.50 -35.10
C PRO A 270 -7.11 2.92 -34.99
N LEU A 271 -6.93 1.72 -35.55
CA LEU A 271 -5.65 1.02 -35.73
C LEU A 271 -4.71 1.78 -36.66
#